data_AF-A0A7C7D7Z5-F1
#
_entry.id   AF-A0A7C7D7Z5-F1
#
_cell.length_a   1.000
_cell.length_b   1.000
_cell.length_c   1.000
_cell.angle_alpha   90.00
_cell.angle_beta   90.00
_cell.angle_gamma   90.00
#
_symmetry.space_group_name_H-M   'P 1'
#
loop_
_entity.id
_entity.type
_entity.pdbx_description
1 polymer ?
#
loop_
_entity_poly.entity_id
_entity_poly.type
_entity_poly.pdbx_seq_one_letter_code
_entity_poly.pdbx_strand_id
1 'polypeptide(L)'
;MIKKVEKNLSLQLYEPDEAVQSQRKRTFSEEEISAGGKTEICNADTRAKQGLEEEISRTYSVKKLEFLKNELPTYKKLIDRVTEIIDGATITLIFDDFYFIPKSVQPEFLDYFHRLTKGTNLVMKVATIKHRSRLYKQTEESYVGVELEHDIFEIDMDYTLDRFSDLQVFMRQLLEDACTTSGTKIDVSQLFSGEGFNQLSMASGGVPRDFLALFVSLTNKIIMSEIQSIGKVNVTEAAINNLPKKMASLKTDSAEEREILEQYLSIIKEYIFSKKRTNTFLVAKADLDNFPHERQAIRELVDLRLLHLIDSNTSCAPSDGRRYEAYMLDVGLYDNARPRNFRQIEPGSTDEKSRKDELRASPKLELSSLRDSFLKLSNPDIELTEVNERDIIA
;
A
#
# COMPACT_ATOMS: atom_id res chain seq x y z
N MET A 1 0.22 15.06 -34.76
CA MET A 1 -0.10 13.86 -33.94
C MET A 1 -0.40 14.24 -32.50
N ILE A 2 0.55 14.85 -31.78
CA ILE A 2 0.39 15.27 -30.37
C ILE A 2 -0.88 16.11 -30.13
N LYS A 3 -1.06 17.23 -30.86
CA LYS A 3 -2.26 18.08 -30.72
C LYS A 3 -3.60 17.35 -30.91
N LYS A 4 -3.62 16.29 -31.72
CA LYS A 4 -4.83 15.46 -31.92
C LYS A 4 -5.07 14.55 -30.71
N VAL A 5 -4.01 13.92 -30.20
CA VAL A 5 -4.05 13.10 -28.98
C VAL A 5 -4.49 13.95 -27.79
N GLU A 6 -3.87 15.11 -27.61
CA GLU A 6 -4.20 16.07 -26.56
C GLU A 6 -5.67 16.47 -26.62
N LYS A 7 -6.16 16.92 -27.79
CA LYS A 7 -7.57 17.27 -27.99
C LYS A 7 -8.51 16.11 -27.63
N ASN A 8 -8.19 14.89 -28.05
CA ASN A 8 -9.02 13.71 -27.77
C ASN A 8 -9.06 13.39 -26.27
N LEU A 9 -7.91 13.42 -25.60
CA LEU A 9 -7.83 13.19 -24.15
C LEU A 9 -8.53 14.29 -23.35
N SER A 10 -8.41 15.56 -23.78
CA SER A 10 -9.12 16.68 -23.14
C SER A 10 -10.64 16.54 -23.22
N LEU A 11 -11.18 15.99 -24.31
CA LEU A 11 -12.62 15.71 -24.42
C LEU A 11 -13.07 14.67 -23.38
N GLN A 12 -12.26 13.62 -23.19
CA GLN A 12 -12.55 12.54 -22.24
C GLN A 12 -12.57 12.99 -20.77
N LEU A 13 -11.90 14.10 -20.41
CA LEU A 13 -11.96 14.64 -19.06
C LEU A 13 -13.36 15.13 -18.66
N TYR A 14 -14.16 15.58 -19.63
CA TYR A 14 -15.50 16.14 -19.38
C TYR A 14 -16.64 15.17 -19.69
N GLU A 15 -16.35 14.00 -20.25
CA GLU A 15 -17.34 12.93 -20.46
C GLU A 15 -17.62 12.18 -19.14
N PRO A 16 -18.80 11.55 -18.97
CA PRO A 16 -19.02 10.64 -17.85
C PRO A 16 -18.21 9.35 -18.03
N ASP A 17 -17.85 8.68 -16.92
CA ASP A 17 -17.03 7.46 -16.98
C ASP A 17 -17.73 6.31 -17.72
N GLU A 18 -19.06 6.30 -17.67
CA GLU A 18 -19.93 5.47 -18.50
C GLU A 18 -20.88 6.38 -19.29
N ALA A 19 -20.81 6.29 -20.62
CA ALA A 19 -21.69 7.00 -21.52
C ALA A 19 -22.48 6.00 -22.36
N VAL A 20 -23.80 6.17 -22.41
CA VAL A 20 -24.65 5.37 -23.29
C VAL A 20 -24.63 5.98 -24.69
N GLN A 21 -23.99 5.30 -25.64
CA GLN A 21 -23.98 5.72 -27.04
C GLN A 21 -24.98 4.88 -27.85
N SER A 22 -25.72 5.57 -28.73
CA SER A 22 -26.56 4.93 -29.73
C SER A 22 -25.93 5.11 -31.11
N GLN A 23 -25.64 4.02 -31.80
CA GLN A 23 -25.28 4.07 -33.22
C GLN A 23 -26.49 3.69 -34.06
N ARG A 24 -26.83 4.56 -35.02
CA ARG A 24 -27.78 4.26 -36.09
C ARG A 24 -27.00 3.81 -37.31
N LYS A 25 -27.13 2.53 -37.69
CA LYS A 25 -26.58 2.02 -38.94
C LYS A 25 -27.75 1.77 -39.90
N ARG A 26 -27.78 2.47 -41.04
CA ARG A 26 -28.74 2.20 -42.11
C ARG A 26 -28.14 1.15 -43.03
N THR A 27 -28.84 0.04 -43.22
CA THR A 27 -28.47 -0.98 -44.23
C THR A 27 -29.55 -0.94 -45.31
N PHE A 28 -29.14 -0.74 -46.56
CA PHE A 28 -30.03 -0.83 -47.72
C PHE A 28 -29.81 -2.20 -48.38
N SER A 29 -30.85 -3.01 -48.50
CA SER A 29 -30.90 -4.14 -49.43
C SER A 29 -31.68 -3.72 -50.68
N GLU A 30 -31.07 -3.87 -51.85
CA GLU A 30 -31.77 -3.74 -53.14
C GLU A 30 -31.94 -5.15 -53.72
N GLU A 31 -33.19 -5.58 -53.92
CA GLU A 31 -33.52 -6.72 -54.77
C GLU A 31 -33.95 -6.19 -56.15
N GLU A 32 -33.13 -6.42 -57.18
CA GLU A 32 -33.51 -6.18 -58.57
C GLU A 32 -34.29 -7.38 -59.12
N ILE A 33 -35.59 -7.17 -59.37
CA ILE A 33 -36.42 -8.09 -60.15
C ILE A 33 -36.58 -7.48 -61.55
N SER A 34 -35.91 -8.06 -62.55
CA SER A 34 -36.12 -7.72 -63.96
C SER A 34 -37.04 -8.76 -64.61
N ALA A 35 -38.15 -8.29 -65.19
CA ALA A 35 -39.00 -9.09 -66.09
C ALA A 35 -39.44 -8.19 -67.25
N GLY A 36 -39.02 -8.56 -68.46
CA GLY A 36 -39.32 -7.85 -69.70
C GLY A 36 -40.69 -8.24 -70.28
N GLY A 37 -41.38 -7.26 -70.84
CA GLY A 37 -42.57 -7.43 -71.68
C GLY A 37 -43.05 -6.10 -72.25
N LYS A 38 -42.98 -5.94 -73.57
CA LYS A 38 -43.45 -4.76 -74.31
C LYS A 38 -44.98 -4.73 -74.37
N THR A 39 -45.62 -3.64 -73.97
CA THR A 39 -46.81 -3.06 -74.65
C THR A 39 -46.96 -1.58 -74.30
N GLU A 40 -47.24 -0.74 -75.29
CA GLU A 40 -47.62 0.68 -75.11
C GLU A 40 -49.00 0.78 -74.45
N ILE A 41 -49.14 1.63 -73.42
CA ILE A 41 -50.27 2.53 -73.11
C ILE A 41 -49.84 3.33 -71.86
N CYS A 42 -49.89 4.66 -71.96
CA CYS A 42 -49.67 5.57 -70.83
C CYS A 42 -50.61 5.24 -69.67
N ASN A 43 -50.05 4.93 -68.51
CA ASN A 43 -50.66 5.19 -67.21
C ASN A 43 -49.55 5.59 -66.23
N ALA A 44 -49.82 6.63 -65.45
CA ALA A 44 -48.91 7.16 -64.46
C ALA A 44 -48.74 6.15 -63.32
N ASP A 45 -47.65 5.38 -63.34
CA ASP A 45 -47.25 4.51 -62.23
C ASP A 45 -46.61 5.35 -61.12
N THR A 46 -47.40 5.72 -60.13
CA THR A 46 -46.89 6.07 -58.80
C THR A 46 -46.28 4.82 -58.17
N ARG A 47 -44.98 4.61 -58.38
CA ARG A 47 -44.20 3.61 -57.63
C ARG A 47 -44.13 4.01 -56.16
N ALA A 48 -45.04 3.47 -55.35
CA ALA A 48 -44.86 3.41 -53.91
C ALA A 48 -43.71 2.44 -53.59
N LYS A 49 -42.52 2.98 -53.32
CA LYS A 49 -41.43 2.23 -52.69
C LYS A 49 -41.84 1.94 -51.24
N GLN A 50 -42.39 0.75 -50.99
CA GLN A 50 -42.53 0.24 -49.63
C GLN A 50 -41.21 -0.44 -49.26
N GLY A 51 -40.22 0.37 -48.88
CA GLY A 51 -39.01 -0.13 -48.23
C GLY A 51 -39.33 -0.37 -46.76
N LEU A 52 -39.17 -1.61 -46.29
CA LEU A 52 -39.10 -1.90 -44.86
C LEU A 52 -37.80 -1.29 -44.32
N GLU A 53 -37.90 -0.12 -43.67
CA GLU A 53 -36.82 0.43 -42.87
C GLU A 53 -36.79 -0.32 -41.52
N GLU A 54 -35.90 -1.31 -41.39
CA GLU A 54 -35.55 -1.82 -40.07
C GLU A 54 -34.47 -0.93 -39.43
N GLU A 55 -34.91 -0.07 -38.49
CA GLU A 55 -34.02 0.75 -37.67
C GLU A 55 -33.50 -0.09 -36.48
N ILE A 56 -32.38 -0.78 -36.68
CA ILE A 56 -31.70 -1.46 -35.57
C ILE A 56 -30.92 -0.41 -34.78
N SER A 57 -31.55 0.16 -33.76
CA SER A 57 -30.85 0.94 -32.73
C SER A 57 -30.14 -0.02 -31.79
N ARG A 58 -28.81 0.08 -31.71
CA ARG A 58 -28.03 -0.62 -30.68
C ARG A 58 -27.45 0.40 -29.72
N THR A 59 -27.74 0.16 -28.45
CA THR A 59 -27.29 0.96 -27.33
C THR A 59 -26.12 0.24 -26.68
N TYR A 60 -24.96 0.90 -26.59
CA TYR A 60 -23.78 0.34 -25.93
C TYR A 60 -23.29 1.31 -24.85
N SER A 61 -22.90 0.78 -23.69
CA SER A 61 -22.19 1.53 -22.67
C SER A 61 -20.72 1.67 -23.08
N VAL A 62 -20.29 2.88 -23.43
CA VAL A 62 -18.87 3.17 -23.68
C VAL A 62 -18.25 3.58 -22.35
N LYS A 63 -17.25 2.83 -21.90
CA LYS A 63 -16.46 3.19 -20.73
C LYS A 63 -15.20 3.94 -21.17
N LYS A 64 -14.84 5.02 -20.48
CA LYS A 64 -13.59 5.77 -20.79
C LYS A 64 -12.35 4.88 -20.83
N LEU A 65 -12.30 3.89 -19.94
CA LEU A 65 -11.18 2.95 -19.89
C LEU A 65 -11.06 2.11 -21.17
N GLU A 66 -12.18 1.72 -21.79
CA GLU A 66 -12.16 1.00 -23.07
C GLU A 66 -11.68 1.90 -24.21
N PHE A 67 -12.11 3.17 -24.22
CA PHE A 67 -11.59 4.17 -25.17
C PHE A 67 -10.06 4.30 -25.06
N LEU A 68 -9.54 4.48 -23.84
CA LEU A 68 -8.10 4.55 -23.61
C LEU A 68 -7.38 3.28 -24.06
N LYS A 69 -7.94 2.09 -23.76
CA LYS A 69 -7.39 0.80 -24.21
C LYS A 69 -7.35 0.68 -25.73
N ASN A 70 -8.38 1.14 -26.43
CA ASN A 70 -8.44 1.13 -27.90
C ASN A 70 -7.42 2.08 -28.54
N GLU A 71 -7.09 3.19 -27.88
CA GLU A 71 -6.11 4.18 -28.36
C GLU A 71 -4.65 3.84 -27.98
N LEU A 72 -4.39 2.77 -27.21
CA LEU A 72 -3.03 2.33 -26.87
C LEU A 72 -2.08 2.27 -28.08
N PRO A 73 -2.45 1.74 -29.26
CA PRO A 73 -1.55 1.72 -30.42
C PRO A 73 -1.13 3.12 -30.89
N THR A 74 -2.02 4.11 -30.76
CA THR A 74 -1.72 5.52 -31.08
C THR A 74 -0.70 6.08 -30.10
N TYR A 75 -0.87 5.79 -28.81
CA TYR A 75 0.02 6.28 -27.75
C TYR A 75 1.41 5.62 -27.79
N LYS A 76 1.49 4.33 -28.09
CA LYS A 76 2.77 3.63 -28.30
C LYS A 76 3.58 4.23 -29.44
N LYS A 77 2.95 4.45 -30.60
CA LYS A 77 3.58 5.14 -31.74
C LYS A 77 4.05 6.55 -31.39
N LEU A 78 3.37 7.23 -30.47
CA LEU A 78 3.82 8.54 -30.00
C LEU A 78 5.07 8.41 -29.15
N ILE A 79 5.11 7.47 -28.20
CA ILE A 79 6.28 7.18 -27.37
C ILE A 79 7.48 6.82 -28.24
N ASP A 80 7.31 5.93 -29.21
CA ASP A 80 8.39 5.50 -30.10
C ASP A 80 8.98 6.68 -30.87
N ARG A 81 8.14 7.56 -31.42
CA ARG A 81 8.58 8.80 -32.07
C ARG A 81 9.30 9.76 -31.14
N VAL A 82 8.85 9.89 -29.90
CA VAL A 82 9.57 10.71 -28.91
C VAL A 82 10.93 10.10 -28.63
N THR A 83 11.01 8.78 -28.50
CA THR A 83 12.28 8.07 -28.25
C THR A 83 13.25 8.21 -29.43
N GLU A 84 12.75 8.21 -30.67
CA GLU A 84 13.55 8.51 -31.87
C GLU A 84 14.16 9.93 -31.84
N ILE A 85 13.43 10.92 -31.30
CA ILE A 85 13.90 12.31 -31.19
C ILE A 85 14.98 12.47 -30.12
N ILE A 86 14.94 11.66 -29.05
CA ILE A 86 15.94 11.66 -27.97
C ILE A 86 17.02 10.60 -28.19
N ASP A 87 17.38 10.33 -29.45
CA ASP A 87 18.45 9.42 -29.86
C ASP A 87 18.31 7.99 -29.29
N GLY A 88 17.08 7.51 -29.16
CA GLY A 88 16.78 6.19 -28.61
C GLY A 88 16.94 6.10 -27.08
N ALA A 89 17.05 7.22 -26.38
CA ALA A 89 17.08 7.20 -24.92
C ALA A 89 15.76 6.66 -24.35
N THR A 90 15.87 5.89 -23.26
CA THR A 90 14.73 5.30 -22.56
C THR A 90 13.99 6.36 -21.74
N ILE A 91 12.67 6.40 -21.86
CA ILE A 91 11.83 7.25 -21.03
C ILE A 91 11.49 6.47 -19.75
N THR A 92 11.73 7.07 -18.58
CA THR A 92 11.32 6.49 -17.30
C THR A 92 10.13 7.27 -16.74
N LEU A 93 8.99 6.58 -16.58
CA LEU A 93 7.81 7.10 -15.90
C LEU A 93 7.81 6.61 -14.46
N ILE A 94 7.87 7.55 -13.52
CA ILE A 94 7.88 7.27 -12.08
C ILE A 94 6.53 7.72 -11.50
N PHE A 95 5.78 6.76 -10.95
CA PHE A 95 4.62 7.04 -10.13
C PHE A 95 5.07 7.07 -8.67
N ASP A 96 5.20 8.27 -8.12
CA ASP A 96 5.47 8.47 -6.70
C ASP A 96 4.18 8.47 -5.89
N ASP A 97 4.27 8.03 -4.63
CA ASP A 97 3.14 7.88 -3.70
C ASP A 97 1.89 7.23 -4.33
N PHE A 98 2.04 6.12 -5.05
CA PHE A 98 0.95 5.46 -5.78
C PHE A 98 -0.24 5.06 -4.88
N TYR A 99 0.01 4.81 -3.59
CA TYR A 99 -1.03 4.55 -2.59
C TYR A 99 -2.03 5.71 -2.39
N PHE A 100 -1.79 6.91 -2.94
CA PHE A 100 -2.81 7.98 -2.97
C PHE A 100 -3.91 7.79 -4.01
N ILE A 101 -3.69 6.91 -4.99
CA ILE A 101 -4.75 6.56 -5.93
C ILE A 101 -5.75 5.66 -5.19
N PRO A 102 -7.07 5.86 -5.30
CA PRO A 102 -8.03 5.01 -4.59
C PRO A 102 -7.84 3.52 -4.95
N LYS A 103 -7.79 2.63 -3.93
CA LYS A 103 -7.53 1.17 -4.11
C LYS A 103 -8.44 0.51 -5.14
N SER A 104 -9.67 1.01 -5.32
CA SER A 104 -10.64 0.49 -6.29
C SER A 104 -10.21 0.65 -7.75
N VAL A 105 -9.31 1.60 -8.05
CA VAL A 105 -8.88 1.94 -9.43
C VAL A 105 -7.40 1.60 -9.68
N GLN A 106 -6.63 1.35 -8.62
CA GLN A 106 -5.20 1.02 -8.70
C GLN A 106 -4.88 -0.14 -9.68
N PRO A 107 -5.63 -1.27 -9.70
CA PRO A 107 -5.37 -2.36 -10.64
C PRO A 107 -5.53 -1.93 -12.11
N GLU A 108 -6.61 -1.24 -12.45
CA GLU A 108 -6.88 -0.74 -13.80
C GLU A 108 -5.83 0.27 -14.26
N PHE A 109 -5.39 1.13 -13.34
CA PHE A 109 -4.34 2.10 -13.60
C PHE A 109 -3.03 1.40 -13.98
N LEU A 110 -2.59 0.43 -13.17
CA LEU A 110 -1.37 -0.32 -13.43
C LEU A 110 -1.47 -1.18 -14.68
N ASP A 111 -2.60 -1.86 -14.92
CA ASP A 111 -2.86 -2.62 -16.16
C ASP A 111 -2.66 -1.74 -17.39
N TYR A 112 -3.22 -0.52 -17.38
CA TYR A 112 -3.14 0.39 -18.51
C TYR A 112 -1.70 0.82 -18.80
N PHE A 113 -0.96 1.32 -17.79
CA PHE A 113 0.41 1.78 -17.99
C PHE A 113 1.39 0.63 -18.26
N HIS A 114 1.19 -0.53 -17.64
CA HIS A 114 1.96 -1.73 -17.96
C HIS A 114 1.73 -2.17 -19.42
N ARG A 115 0.50 -2.10 -19.94
CA ARG A 115 0.25 -2.35 -21.38
C ARG A 115 0.94 -1.31 -22.25
N LEU A 116 1.01 -0.05 -21.81
CA LEU A 116 1.66 1.03 -22.53
C LEU A 116 3.17 0.80 -22.69
N THR A 117 3.84 0.28 -21.66
CA THR A 117 5.28 -0.02 -21.72
C THR A 117 5.63 -1.15 -22.70
N LYS A 118 4.76 -2.16 -22.85
CA LYS A 118 5.03 -3.33 -23.72
C LYS A 118 5.33 -2.93 -25.17
N GLY A 119 6.54 -3.25 -25.63
CA GLY A 119 6.97 -2.99 -27.01
C GLY A 119 7.30 -1.52 -27.29
N THR A 120 7.58 -0.72 -26.25
CA THR A 120 8.03 0.67 -26.37
C THR A 120 9.29 0.88 -25.52
N ASN A 121 10.03 1.96 -25.74
CA ASN A 121 11.19 2.33 -24.92
C ASN A 121 10.78 3.14 -23.67
N LEU A 122 9.65 2.77 -23.06
CA LEU A 122 9.11 3.33 -21.83
C LEU A 122 9.28 2.32 -20.69
N VAL A 123 9.94 2.75 -19.62
CA VAL A 123 10.06 2.00 -18.36
C VAL A 123 9.17 2.64 -17.32
N MET A 124 8.44 1.82 -16.56
CA MET A 124 7.60 2.25 -15.46
C MET A 124 8.25 1.88 -14.13
N LYS A 125 8.29 2.81 -13.19
CA LYS A 125 8.61 2.60 -11.78
C LYS A 125 7.44 3.07 -10.93
N VAL A 126 7.04 2.27 -9.94
CA VAL A 126 5.94 2.59 -9.03
C VAL A 126 6.50 2.58 -7.62
N ALA A 127 6.50 3.73 -6.96
CA ALA A 127 6.82 3.84 -5.54
C ALA A 127 5.51 3.82 -4.75
N THR A 128 5.38 2.86 -3.85
CA THR A 128 4.15 2.66 -3.09
C THR A 128 4.39 1.96 -1.76
N ILE A 129 3.35 1.91 -0.93
CA ILE A 129 3.34 1.17 0.33
C ILE A 129 2.71 -0.21 0.11
N LYS A 130 3.44 -1.28 0.44
CA LYS A 130 3.18 -2.67 0.02
C LYS A 130 1.77 -3.15 0.32
N HIS A 131 1.35 -3.17 1.58
CA HIS A 131 0.06 -3.71 2.00
C HIS A 131 -1.07 -2.67 1.92
N ARG A 132 -0.74 -1.42 1.61
CA ARG A 132 -1.72 -0.35 1.37
C ARG A 132 -2.06 -0.15 -0.10
N SER A 133 -1.42 -0.92 -0.98
CA SER A 133 -1.61 -0.84 -2.42
C SER A 133 -2.13 -2.15 -2.97
N ARG A 134 -3.02 -2.04 -3.94
CA ARG A 134 -3.61 -3.15 -4.68
C ARG A 134 -3.08 -3.14 -6.11
N LEU A 135 -2.10 -4.01 -6.35
CA LEU A 135 -1.44 -4.12 -7.66
C LEU A 135 -2.30 -4.86 -8.69
N TYR A 136 -3.20 -5.71 -8.22
CA TYR A 136 -4.10 -6.47 -9.08
C TYR A 136 -5.46 -6.74 -8.42
N LYS A 137 -6.41 -7.13 -9.27
CA LYS A 137 -7.67 -7.74 -8.86
C LYS A 137 -7.92 -8.97 -9.71
N GLN A 138 -8.33 -10.04 -9.04
CA GLN A 138 -8.77 -11.26 -9.69
C GLN A 138 -10.30 -11.34 -9.57
N THR A 139 -10.96 -11.52 -10.70
CA THR A 139 -12.36 -11.94 -10.78
C THR A 139 -12.42 -13.40 -11.21
N GLU A 140 -13.58 -14.04 -11.14
CA GLU A 140 -13.75 -15.44 -11.59
C GLU A 140 -13.31 -15.65 -13.05
N GLU A 141 -13.44 -14.62 -13.88
CA GLU A 141 -13.19 -14.68 -15.33
C GLU A 141 -11.92 -13.92 -15.79
N SER A 142 -11.33 -13.06 -14.94
CA SER A 142 -10.27 -12.16 -15.42
C SER A 142 -9.28 -11.73 -14.35
N TYR A 143 -8.06 -11.44 -14.79
CA TYR A 143 -7.01 -10.80 -14.00
C TYR A 143 -6.77 -9.40 -14.56
N VAL A 144 -6.83 -8.38 -13.69
CA VAL A 144 -6.55 -6.99 -14.05
C VAL A 144 -5.51 -6.43 -13.11
N GLY A 145 -4.45 -5.85 -13.67
CA GLY A 145 -3.35 -5.25 -12.92
C GLY A 145 -2.01 -5.80 -13.38
N VAL A 146 -1.09 -5.92 -12.44
CA VAL A 146 0.26 -6.45 -12.65
C VAL A 146 0.59 -7.48 -11.58
N GLU A 147 1.16 -8.60 -11.99
CA GLU A 147 1.65 -9.63 -11.07
C GLU A 147 3.10 -9.37 -10.67
N LEU A 148 3.39 -9.51 -9.37
CA LEU A 148 4.75 -9.45 -8.86
C LEU A 148 5.58 -10.60 -9.45
N GLU A 149 6.87 -10.35 -9.68
CA GLU A 149 7.87 -11.27 -10.24
C GLU A 149 7.65 -11.65 -11.72
N HIS A 150 6.41 -11.54 -12.22
CA HIS A 150 6.07 -11.84 -13.61
C HIS A 150 6.00 -10.57 -14.47
N ASP A 151 5.21 -9.58 -14.05
CA ASP A 151 5.02 -8.32 -14.80
C ASP A 151 5.91 -7.18 -14.27
N ILE A 152 6.13 -7.15 -12.96
CA ILE A 152 6.90 -6.12 -12.26
C ILE A 152 7.77 -6.73 -11.15
N PHE A 153 8.92 -6.11 -10.87
CA PHE A 153 9.81 -6.52 -9.79
C PHE A 153 9.72 -5.56 -8.61
N GLU A 154 9.55 -6.11 -7.41
CA GLU A 154 9.56 -5.35 -6.17
C GLU A 154 11.01 -5.10 -5.71
N ILE A 155 11.25 -3.89 -5.22
CA ILE A 155 12.49 -3.53 -4.51
C ILE A 155 12.07 -2.90 -3.19
N ASP A 156 12.33 -3.60 -2.09
CA ASP A 156 12.10 -3.07 -0.76
C ASP A 156 13.21 -2.06 -0.41
N MET A 157 12.82 -0.86 0.00
CA MET A 157 13.75 0.21 0.38
C MET A 157 13.89 0.36 1.90
N ASP A 158 13.01 -0.28 2.67
CA ASP A 158 13.00 -0.15 4.12
C ASP A 158 13.91 -1.21 4.76
N TYR A 159 14.72 -0.76 5.72
CA TYR A 159 15.44 -1.69 6.58
C TYR A 159 14.49 -2.18 7.67
N THR A 160 14.23 -3.48 7.69
CA THR A 160 13.45 -4.09 8.76
C THR A 160 14.29 -4.27 10.03
N LEU A 161 13.62 -4.28 11.18
CA LEU A 161 14.26 -4.49 12.48
C LEU A 161 14.78 -5.93 12.68
N ASP A 162 14.58 -6.85 11.73
CA ASP A 162 15.09 -8.23 11.77
C ASP A 162 16.64 -8.26 11.77
N ARG A 163 17.28 -7.30 11.09
CA ARG A 163 18.75 -7.12 11.09
C ARG A 163 19.17 -5.87 11.86
N PHE A 164 18.83 -5.85 13.15
CA PHE A 164 19.01 -4.68 13.99
C PHE A 164 20.46 -4.19 14.13
N SER A 165 21.44 -5.11 14.17
CA SER A 165 22.87 -4.75 14.21
C SER A 165 23.29 -3.98 12.96
N ASP A 166 22.87 -4.45 11.79
CA ASP A 166 23.22 -3.84 10.50
C ASP A 166 22.57 -2.46 10.40
N LEU A 167 21.32 -2.34 10.88
CA LEU A 167 20.61 -1.07 10.97
C LEU A 167 21.33 -0.06 11.87
N GLN A 168 21.82 -0.48 13.04
CA GLN A 168 22.56 0.40 13.95
C GLN A 168 23.85 0.92 13.32
N VAL A 169 24.58 0.06 12.60
CA VAL A 169 25.78 0.45 11.85
C VAL A 169 25.42 1.46 10.76
N PHE A 170 24.38 1.18 9.98
CA PHE A 170 23.90 2.08 8.93
C PHE A 170 23.48 3.45 9.48
N MET A 171 22.69 3.49 10.55
CA MET A 171 22.26 4.75 11.17
C MET A 171 23.42 5.56 11.74
N ARG A 172 24.46 4.89 12.23
CA ARG A 172 25.67 5.55 12.72
C ARG A 172 26.42 6.20 11.57
N GLN A 173 26.66 5.45 10.49
CA GLN A 173 27.30 5.96 9.28
C GLN A 173 26.51 7.14 8.71
N LEU A 174 25.18 7.05 8.65
CA LEU A 174 24.30 8.14 8.21
C LEU A 174 24.52 9.43 9.01
N LEU A 175 24.63 9.35 10.34
CA LEU A 175 24.92 10.54 11.17
C LEU A 175 26.33 11.07 10.97
N GLU A 176 27.32 10.19 10.91
CA GLU A 176 28.72 10.56 10.72
C GLU A 176 28.91 11.27 9.36
N ASP A 177 28.27 10.76 8.31
CA ASP A 177 28.26 11.37 6.98
C ASP A 177 27.52 12.71 6.97
N ALA A 178 26.39 12.82 7.69
CA ALA A 178 25.67 14.08 7.83
C ALA A 178 26.48 15.14 8.61
N CYS A 179 27.17 14.74 9.67
CA CYS A 179 28.08 15.61 10.42
C CYS A 179 29.25 16.07 9.56
N THR A 180 29.86 15.14 8.81
CA THR A 180 30.97 15.42 7.89
C THR A 180 30.53 16.40 6.79
N THR A 181 29.38 16.15 6.17
CA THR A 181 28.82 16.99 5.10
C THR A 181 28.48 18.40 5.57
N SER A 182 27.99 18.54 6.81
CA SER A 182 27.68 19.84 7.41
C SER A 182 28.91 20.60 7.94
N GLY A 183 30.11 19.97 7.89
CA GLY A 183 31.34 20.55 8.45
C GLY A 183 31.39 20.55 9.98
N THR A 184 30.48 19.83 10.63
CA THR A 184 30.38 19.75 12.08
C THR A 184 31.46 18.83 12.65
N LYS A 185 32.25 19.31 13.61
CA LYS A 185 33.32 18.55 14.29
C LYS A 185 32.88 17.98 15.63
N ILE A 186 31.71 17.37 15.68
CA ILE A 186 31.18 16.74 16.89
C ILE A 186 31.37 15.24 16.78
N ASP A 187 31.88 14.62 17.85
CA ASP A 187 31.85 13.17 18.00
C ASP A 187 30.42 12.74 18.34
N VAL A 188 29.77 12.04 17.41
CA VAL A 188 28.40 11.54 17.57
C VAL A 188 28.25 10.73 18.84
N SER A 189 29.29 9.98 19.25
CA SER A 189 29.24 9.12 20.44
C SER A 189 29.09 9.92 21.73
N GLN A 190 29.57 11.17 21.78
CA GLN A 190 29.46 12.03 22.96
C GLN A 190 28.04 12.60 23.15
N LEU A 191 27.20 12.56 22.11
CA LEU A 191 25.82 13.03 22.20
C LEU A 191 24.91 12.03 22.94
N PHE A 192 25.33 10.77 23.05
CA PHE A 192 24.50 9.69 23.61
C PHE A 192 25.02 9.22 24.98
N SER A 193 24.12 8.68 25.80
CA SER A 193 24.45 8.00 27.06
C SER A 193 23.77 6.63 27.16
N GLY A 194 24.54 5.63 27.58
CA GLY A 194 24.09 4.23 27.66
C GLY A 194 23.47 3.74 26.35
N GLU A 195 22.30 3.11 26.43
CA GLU A 195 21.55 2.58 25.28
C GLU A 195 20.79 3.65 24.46
N GLY A 196 21.14 4.94 24.58
CA GLY A 196 20.43 6.03 23.90
C GLY A 196 20.43 5.90 22.38
N PHE A 197 21.57 5.55 21.79
CA PHE A 197 21.68 5.37 20.34
C PHE A 197 20.84 4.16 19.87
N ASN A 198 20.98 3.03 20.56
CA ASN A 198 20.25 1.80 20.24
C ASN A 198 18.73 2.01 20.36
N GLN A 199 18.30 2.70 21.42
CA GLN A 199 16.91 3.08 21.57
C GLN A 199 16.43 4.00 20.44
N LEU A 200 17.27 4.93 19.97
CA LEU A 200 16.92 5.83 18.86
C LEU A 200 16.76 5.07 17.54
N SER A 201 17.68 4.12 17.25
CA SER A 201 17.56 3.23 16.10
C SER A 201 16.30 2.35 16.16
N MET A 202 15.92 1.89 17.35
CA MET A 202 14.70 1.12 17.54
C MET A 202 13.44 1.99 17.42
N ALA A 203 13.45 3.20 18.00
CA ALA A 203 12.33 4.14 18.00
C ALA A 203 12.03 4.74 16.62
N SER A 204 13.01 4.74 15.71
CA SER A 204 12.80 5.12 14.31
C SER A 204 12.17 4.01 13.46
N GLY A 205 12.02 2.79 13.99
CA GLY A 205 11.46 1.67 13.26
C GLY A 205 12.28 1.23 12.04
N GLY A 206 13.58 1.57 12.00
CA GLY A 206 14.43 1.30 10.84
C GLY A 206 14.44 2.39 9.77
N VAL A 207 13.64 3.45 9.93
CA VAL A 207 13.51 4.51 8.91
C VAL A 207 14.52 5.64 9.14
N PRO A 208 15.39 5.96 8.16
CA PRO A 208 16.40 7.01 8.29
C PRO A 208 15.82 8.40 8.55
N ARG A 209 14.71 8.71 7.88
CA ARG A 209 14.00 9.98 8.05
C ARG A 209 13.48 10.17 9.47
N ASP A 210 12.84 9.15 10.03
CA ASP A 210 12.27 9.21 11.38
C ASP A 210 13.38 9.26 12.43
N PHE A 211 14.49 8.54 12.18
CA PHE A 211 15.69 8.60 12.99
C PHE A 211 16.27 10.03 13.07
N LEU A 212 16.47 10.68 11.91
CA LEU A 212 16.98 12.05 11.86
C LEU A 212 16.00 13.06 12.47
N ALA A 213 14.69 12.89 12.27
CA ALA A 213 13.68 13.77 12.86
C ALA A 213 13.69 13.70 14.40
N LEU A 214 13.74 12.48 14.97
CA LEU A 214 13.86 12.29 16.40
C LEU A 214 15.20 12.82 16.93
N PHE A 215 16.30 12.55 16.21
CA PHE A 215 17.63 13.07 16.55
C PHE A 215 17.64 14.60 16.63
N VAL A 216 17.11 15.31 15.63
CA VAL A 216 16.98 16.77 15.62
C VAL A 216 16.14 17.26 16.79
N SER A 217 15.02 16.58 17.10
CA SER A 217 14.20 16.94 18.26
C SER A 217 14.98 16.80 19.58
N LEU A 218 15.83 15.78 19.71
CA LEU A 218 16.60 15.50 20.91
C LEU A 218 17.81 16.43 21.06
N THR A 219 18.50 16.76 19.96
CA THR A 219 19.61 17.71 19.98
C THR A 219 19.14 19.12 20.29
N ASN A 220 17.95 19.52 19.83
CA ASN A 220 17.33 20.79 20.26
C ASN A 220 17.13 20.84 21.78
N LYS A 221 16.74 19.74 22.43
CA LYS A 221 16.65 19.67 23.90
C LYS A 221 18.02 19.83 24.58
N ILE A 222 19.10 19.34 23.97
CA ILE A 222 20.48 19.56 24.46
C ILE A 222 20.83 21.05 24.37
N ILE A 223 20.57 21.68 23.21
CA ILE A 223 20.86 23.11 22.99
C ILE A 223 20.10 23.98 24.00
N MET A 224 18.86 23.62 24.32
CA MET A 224 18.03 24.28 25.33
C MET A 224 18.43 23.94 26.78
N SER A 225 19.47 23.12 26.98
CA SER A 225 19.95 22.65 28.29
C SER A 225 18.91 21.88 29.12
N GLU A 226 17.90 21.30 28.46
CA GLU A 226 16.89 20.44 29.11
C GLU A 226 17.45 19.05 29.44
N ILE A 227 18.36 18.56 28.59
CA ILE A 227 19.08 17.30 28.78
C ILE A 227 20.57 17.49 28.47
N GLN A 228 21.44 16.73 29.14
CA GLN A 228 22.89 16.78 28.89
C GLN A 228 23.34 15.84 27.76
N SER A 229 22.67 14.70 27.61
CA SER A 229 22.94 13.69 26.58
C SER A 229 21.66 12.93 26.23
N ILE A 230 21.65 12.27 25.08
CA ILE A 230 20.55 11.46 24.58
C ILE A 230 20.62 10.07 25.21
N GLY A 231 19.79 9.81 26.22
CA GLY A 231 19.60 8.49 26.82
C GLY A 231 18.29 7.82 26.41
N LYS A 232 18.15 6.53 26.76
CA LYS A 232 16.96 5.70 26.45
C LYS A 232 15.62 6.35 26.82
N VAL A 233 15.54 6.99 27.98
CA VAL A 233 14.32 7.66 28.46
C VAL A 233 13.97 8.86 27.58
N ASN A 234 14.96 9.68 27.22
CA ASN A 234 14.76 10.89 26.41
C ASN A 234 14.23 10.52 25.02
N VAL A 235 14.80 9.47 24.42
CA VAL A 235 14.34 8.95 23.13
C VAL A 235 12.91 8.42 23.23
N THR A 236 12.60 7.63 24.26
CA THR A 236 11.26 7.05 24.43
C THR A 236 10.21 8.15 24.60
N GLU A 237 10.51 9.18 25.39
CA GLU A 237 9.64 10.35 25.54
C GLU A 237 9.47 11.10 24.21
N ALA A 238 10.54 11.32 23.45
CA ALA A 238 10.45 11.97 22.15
C ALA A 238 9.61 11.17 21.14
N ALA A 239 9.73 9.84 21.15
CA ALA A 239 8.92 8.95 20.31
C ALA A 239 7.43 9.01 20.67
N ILE A 240 7.09 8.96 21.98
CA ILE A 240 5.71 9.09 22.47
C ILE A 240 5.11 10.43 22.04
N ASN A 241 5.86 11.53 22.22
CA ASN A 241 5.41 12.86 21.83
C ASN A 241 5.26 13.03 20.31
N ASN A 242 5.95 12.20 19.50
CA ASN A 242 5.85 12.20 18.05
C ASN A 242 4.70 11.32 17.53
N LEU A 243 4.16 10.41 18.34
CA LEU A 243 3.09 9.49 17.92
C LEU A 243 1.86 10.24 17.35
N PRO A 244 1.33 11.32 17.94
CA PRO A 244 0.18 12.02 17.37
C PRO A 244 0.43 12.55 15.95
N LYS A 245 1.66 13.00 15.65
CA LYS A 245 2.04 13.44 14.29
C LYS A 245 2.06 12.27 13.32
N LYS A 246 2.58 11.12 13.76
CA LYS A 246 2.59 9.86 13.00
C LYS A 246 1.15 9.38 12.73
N MET A 247 0.30 9.40 13.75
CA MET A 247 -1.14 9.07 13.65
C MET A 247 -1.92 10.07 12.78
N ALA A 248 -1.57 11.36 12.80
CA ALA A 248 -2.21 12.37 11.95
C ALA A 248 -1.79 12.25 10.48
N SER A 249 -0.57 11.74 10.21
CA SER A 249 -0.10 11.44 8.86
C SER A 249 -0.71 10.17 8.26
N LEU A 250 -1.55 9.45 9.02
CA LEU A 250 -2.37 8.35 8.53
C LEU A 250 -3.38 8.88 7.53
N LYS A 251 -3.02 8.79 6.25
CA LYS A 251 -3.94 9.01 5.14
C LYS A 251 -4.44 7.66 4.67
N THR A 252 -5.54 7.18 5.25
CA THR A 252 -6.30 6.00 4.79
C THR A 252 -7.25 6.37 3.66
N ASP A 253 -7.81 5.38 2.96
CA ASP A 253 -8.73 5.64 1.83
C ASP A 253 -10.08 6.16 2.32
N SER A 254 -10.47 5.81 3.56
CA SER A 254 -11.66 6.32 4.24
C SER A 254 -11.40 6.57 5.73
N ALA A 255 -12.26 7.38 6.36
CA ALA A 255 -12.25 7.57 7.81
C ALA A 255 -12.55 6.27 8.57
N GLU A 256 -13.38 5.40 7.98
CA GLU A 256 -13.76 4.10 8.55
C GLU A 256 -12.57 3.13 8.60
N GLU A 257 -11.79 3.00 7.51
CA GLU A 257 -10.58 2.17 7.49
C GLU A 257 -9.60 2.58 8.59
N ARG A 258 -9.46 3.88 8.82
CA ARG A 258 -8.60 4.41 9.90
C ARG A 258 -9.11 3.99 11.26
N GLU A 259 -10.40 4.15 11.50
CA GLU A 259 -11.00 3.80 12.78
C GLU A 259 -10.82 2.31 13.10
N ILE A 260 -11.01 1.45 12.09
CA ILE A 260 -10.79 0.01 12.20
C ILE A 260 -9.33 -0.30 12.62
N LEU A 261 -8.35 0.30 11.94
CA LEU A 261 -6.93 0.12 12.28
C LEU A 261 -6.59 0.65 13.68
N GLU A 262 -7.14 1.79 14.07
CA GLU A 262 -6.96 2.37 15.41
C GLU A 262 -7.53 1.45 16.50
N GLN A 263 -8.68 0.81 16.26
CA GLN A 263 -9.28 -0.16 17.17
C GLN A 263 -8.41 -1.42 17.32
N TYR A 264 -7.96 -2.02 16.20
CA TYR A 264 -7.03 -3.16 16.26
C TYR A 264 -5.74 -2.82 17.01
N LEU A 265 -5.15 -1.66 16.71
CA LEU A 265 -3.94 -1.19 17.40
C LEU A 265 -4.17 -1.03 18.91
N SER A 266 -5.31 -0.47 19.30
CA SER A 266 -5.68 -0.29 20.71
C SER A 266 -5.78 -1.63 21.44
N ILE A 267 -6.43 -2.62 20.82
CA ILE A 267 -6.57 -3.97 21.41
C ILE A 267 -5.21 -4.65 21.54
N ILE A 268 -4.37 -4.59 20.49
CA ILE A 268 -3.03 -5.17 20.50
C ILE A 268 -2.17 -4.49 21.56
N LYS A 269 -2.16 -3.15 21.61
CA LYS A 269 -1.42 -2.37 22.61
C LYS A 269 -1.87 -2.74 24.02
N GLU A 270 -3.17 -2.79 24.29
CA GLU A 270 -3.70 -3.11 25.61
C GLU A 270 -3.29 -4.53 26.04
N TYR A 271 -3.37 -5.50 25.14
CA TYR A 271 -2.95 -6.86 25.45
C TYR A 271 -1.44 -6.96 25.70
N ILE A 272 -0.61 -6.38 24.83
CA ILE A 272 0.84 -6.56 24.86
C ILE A 272 1.51 -5.63 25.88
N PHE A 273 1.23 -4.34 25.82
CA PHE A 273 1.85 -3.33 26.68
C PHE A 273 1.23 -3.31 28.08
N SER A 274 -0.10 -3.24 28.19
CA SER A 274 -0.77 -3.08 29.48
C SER A 274 -0.84 -4.39 30.26
N LYS A 275 -1.33 -5.48 29.63
CA LYS A 275 -1.56 -6.77 30.31
C LYS A 275 -0.30 -7.63 30.40
N LYS A 276 0.41 -7.83 29.27
CA LYS A 276 1.61 -8.70 29.22
C LYS A 276 2.91 -7.98 29.60
N ARG A 277 2.88 -6.65 29.72
CA ARG A 277 4.02 -5.82 30.15
C ARG A 277 5.29 -6.05 29.33
N THR A 278 5.14 -6.16 28.01
CA THR A 278 6.26 -6.26 27.08
C THR A 278 5.98 -5.48 25.79
N ASN A 279 6.96 -5.40 24.88
CA ASN A 279 6.84 -4.76 23.59
C ASN A 279 6.71 -5.73 22.42
N THR A 280 6.85 -7.04 22.62
CA THR A 280 6.85 -8.01 21.51
C THR A 280 5.77 -9.07 21.68
N PHE A 281 5.36 -9.67 20.57
CA PHE A 281 4.37 -10.74 20.54
C PHE A 281 4.56 -11.65 19.34
N LEU A 282 3.96 -12.84 19.42
CA LEU A 282 4.01 -13.86 18.38
C LEU A 282 2.64 -14.07 17.77
N VAL A 283 2.56 -14.20 16.45
CA VAL A 283 1.34 -14.59 15.72
C VAL A 283 1.64 -15.88 14.96
N ALA A 284 0.80 -16.90 15.14
CA ALA A 284 0.99 -18.17 14.46
C ALA A 284 0.80 -18.00 12.95
N LYS A 285 1.66 -18.62 12.14
CA LYS A 285 1.53 -18.55 10.66
C LYS A 285 0.21 -19.14 10.17
N ALA A 286 -0.24 -20.23 10.80
CA ALA A 286 -1.54 -20.82 10.49
C ALA A 286 -2.70 -19.86 10.76
N ASP A 287 -2.62 -19.02 11.80
CA ASP A 287 -3.66 -18.03 12.08
C ASP A 287 -3.68 -16.94 11.02
N LEU A 288 -2.50 -16.47 10.58
CA LEU A 288 -2.41 -15.48 9.50
C LEU A 288 -3.09 -15.96 8.21
N ASP A 289 -3.11 -17.26 7.94
CA ASP A 289 -3.80 -17.84 6.79
C ASP A 289 -5.32 -17.94 7.01
N ASN A 290 -5.75 -18.29 8.22
CA ASN A 290 -7.16 -18.47 8.56
C ASN A 290 -7.92 -17.16 8.82
N PHE A 291 -7.21 -16.07 9.15
CA PHE A 291 -7.78 -14.78 9.55
C PHE A 291 -7.25 -13.66 8.64
N PRO A 292 -7.68 -13.61 7.37
CA PRO A 292 -7.10 -12.72 6.36
C PRO A 292 -7.33 -11.24 6.66
N HIS A 293 -8.44 -10.87 7.30
CA HIS A 293 -8.75 -9.48 7.67
C HIS A 293 -7.83 -8.98 8.79
N GLU A 294 -7.64 -9.78 9.84
CA GLU A 294 -6.76 -9.48 10.95
C GLU A 294 -5.29 -9.49 10.52
N ARG A 295 -4.91 -10.44 9.65
CA ARG A 295 -3.60 -10.41 8.97
C ARG A 295 -3.40 -9.10 8.24
N GLN A 296 -4.37 -8.68 7.42
CA GLN A 296 -4.29 -7.43 6.65
C GLN A 296 -4.14 -6.23 7.58
N ALA A 297 -4.92 -6.15 8.66
CA ALA A 297 -4.81 -5.08 9.65
C ALA A 297 -3.41 -5.04 10.30
N ILE A 298 -2.84 -6.19 10.69
CA ILE A 298 -1.48 -6.25 11.25
C ILE A 298 -0.44 -5.78 10.22
N ARG A 299 -0.57 -6.21 8.96
CA ARG A 299 0.35 -5.78 7.88
C ARG A 299 0.26 -4.30 7.58
N GLU A 300 -0.94 -3.72 7.56
CA GLU A 300 -1.12 -2.28 7.42
C GLU A 300 -0.54 -1.53 8.62
N LEU A 301 -0.70 -2.02 9.84
CA LEU A 301 -0.06 -1.44 11.02
C LEU A 301 1.49 -1.51 10.96
N VAL A 302 2.05 -2.53 10.29
CA VAL A 302 3.49 -2.60 10.00
C VAL A 302 3.91 -1.53 8.99
N ASP A 303 3.18 -1.39 7.89
CA ASP A 303 3.43 -0.34 6.89
C ASP A 303 3.32 1.08 7.48
N LEU A 304 2.41 1.26 8.43
CA LEU A 304 2.25 2.50 9.19
C LEU A 304 3.32 2.69 10.27
N ARG A 305 4.23 1.71 10.41
CA ARG A 305 5.33 1.69 11.39
C ARG A 305 4.83 1.73 12.83
N LEU A 306 3.60 1.31 13.09
CA LEU A 306 3.01 1.22 14.43
C LEU A 306 3.32 -0.16 15.05
N LEU A 307 3.50 -1.16 14.19
CA LEU A 307 4.08 -2.44 14.52
C LEU A 307 5.35 -2.65 13.67
N HIS A 308 6.23 -3.53 14.12
CA HIS A 308 7.46 -3.86 13.41
C HIS A 308 7.63 -5.37 13.34
N LEU A 309 7.80 -5.94 12.15
CA LEU A 309 8.18 -7.34 12.00
C LEU A 309 9.67 -7.50 12.36
N ILE A 310 9.95 -8.27 13.41
CA ILE A 310 11.32 -8.45 13.95
C ILE A 310 11.87 -9.86 13.75
N ASP A 311 11.02 -10.83 13.41
CA ASP A 311 11.43 -12.16 12.95
C ASP A 311 10.29 -12.79 12.13
N SER A 312 10.52 -13.01 10.84
CA SER A 312 9.51 -13.57 9.92
C SER A 312 9.26 -15.06 10.13
N ASN A 313 10.09 -15.76 10.91
CA ASN A 313 9.97 -17.19 11.08
C ASN A 313 10.69 -17.67 12.35
N THR A 314 9.96 -17.70 13.46
CA THR A 314 10.45 -18.20 14.74
C THR A 314 9.59 -19.32 15.31
N SER A 315 10.03 -19.89 16.44
CA SER A 315 9.26 -20.85 17.25
C SER A 315 9.00 -20.23 18.62
N CYS A 316 7.92 -20.62 19.30
CA CYS A 316 7.73 -20.18 20.67
C CYS A 316 8.61 -20.97 21.67
N ALA A 317 8.72 -20.46 22.89
CA ALA A 317 9.37 -21.11 24.03
C ALA A 317 8.37 -21.18 25.21
N PRO A 318 8.05 -22.39 25.72
CA PRO A 318 8.44 -23.70 25.22
C PRO A 318 7.86 -23.96 23.81
N SER A 319 8.55 -24.77 23.01
CA SER A 319 8.12 -25.09 21.64
C SER A 319 6.84 -25.91 21.65
N ASP A 320 5.88 -25.52 20.81
CA ASP A 320 4.64 -26.26 20.54
C ASP A 320 4.62 -26.86 19.12
N GLY A 321 5.75 -26.84 18.42
CA GLY A 321 5.89 -27.34 17.05
C GLY A 321 5.37 -26.40 15.96
N ARG A 322 4.77 -25.26 16.30
CA ARG A 322 4.26 -24.28 15.31
C ARG A 322 5.33 -23.24 14.95
N ARG A 323 5.11 -22.58 13.81
CA ARG A 323 5.92 -21.44 13.35
C ARG A 323 5.14 -20.15 13.52
N TYR A 324 5.88 -19.12 13.91
CA TYR A 324 5.35 -17.83 14.27
C TYR A 324 6.05 -16.72 13.49
N GLU A 325 5.33 -15.64 13.27
CA GLU A 325 5.92 -14.33 13.01
C GLU A 325 6.00 -13.56 14.34
N ALA A 326 7.11 -12.88 14.56
CA ALA A 326 7.33 -12.08 15.75
C ALA A 326 7.27 -10.59 15.41
N TYR A 327 6.44 -9.88 16.17
CA TYR A 327 6.21 -8.45 16.00
C TYR A 327 6.61 -7.68 17.25
N MET A 328 6.89 -6.40 17.08
CA MET A 328 7.18 -5.46 18.13
C MET A 328 6.29 -4.22 18.01
N LEU A 329 5.82 -3.70 19.15
CA LEU A 329 5.16 -2.40 19.23
C LEU A 329 6.16 -1.28 18.95
N ASP A 330 5.73 -0.28 18.19
CA ASP A 330 6.47 0.97 18.06
C ASP A 330 6.71 1.64 19.42
N VAL A 331 7.89 2.21 19.61
CA VAL A 331 8.27 2.85 20.89
C VAL A 331 7.32 4.01 21.24
N GLY A 332 6.78 4.69 20.22
CA GLY A 332 5.80 5.76 20.42
C GLY A 332 4.51 5.30 21.09
N LEU A 333 4.17 4.00 21.04
CA LEU A 333 2.95 3.45 21.62
C LEU A 333 3.01 3.23 23.14
N TYR A 334 4.18 3.41 23.76
CA TYR A 334 4.32 3.24 25.20
C TYR A 334 3.56 4.33 25.96
N ASP A 335 2.92 3.99 27.09
CA ASP A 335 2.15 4.99 27.85
C ASP A 335 3.03 6.04 28.56
N ASN A 336 4.30 5.71 28.80
CA ASN A 336 5.25 6.60 29.44
C ASN A 336 6.68 6.16 29.16
N ALA A 337 7.63 7.08 29.34
CA ALA A 337 9.05 6.86 29.04
C ALA A 337 9.77 5.92 30.02
N ARG A 338 9.15 5.56 31.16
CA ARG A 338 9.72 4.70 32.21
C ARG A 338 8.67 3.70 32.73
N PRO A 339 8.22 2.76 31.89
CA PRO A 339 7.13 1.87 32.26
C PRO A 339 7.58 0.92 33.38
N ARG A 340 6.82 0.88 34.48
CA ARG A 340 7.11 0.01 35.63
C ARG A 340 6.85 -1.45 35.29
N ASN A 341 7.69 -2.36 35.78
CA ASN A 341 7.54 -3.81 35.56
C ASN A 341 7.39 -4.18 34.07
N PHE A 342 8.09 -3.47 33.18
CA PHE A 342 8.01 -3.65 31.74
C PHE A 342 9.28 -4.31 31.22
N ARG A 343 9.14 -5.38 30.45
CA ARG A 343 10.26 -6.06 29.80
C ARG A 343 10.32 -5.62 28.34
N GLN A 344 11.25 -4.71 28.05
CA GLN A 344 11.57 -4.34 26.67
C GLN A 344 12.54 -5.37 26.10
N ILE A 345 12.11 -6.07 25.05
CA ILE A 345 12.93 -6.96 24.25
C ILE A 345 13.51 -6.15 23.09
N GLU A 346 14.83 -6.23 22.91
CA GLU A 346 15.52 -5.58 21.79
C GLU A 346 15.56 -6.52 20.57
N PRO A 347 15.32 -6.01 19.36
CA PRO A 347 15.40 -6.84 18.16
C PRO A 347 16.79 -7.47 18.01
N GLY A 348 16.83 -8.77 17.69
CA GLY A 348 18.08 -9.50 17.53
C GLY A 348 18.80 -9.89 18.84
N SER A 349 18.24 -9.59 20.02
CA SER A 349 18.85 -10.01 21.28
C SER A 349 18.92 -11.55 21.39
N THR A 350 20.07 -12.05 21.83
CA THR A 350 20.31 -13.49 22.02
C THR A 350 20.89 -13.80 23.38
N ASP A 351 20.61 -14.99 23.88
CA ASP A 351 21.28 -15.54 25.06
C ASP A 351 22.75 -15.93 24.77
N GLU A 352 23.44 -16.43 25.79
CA GLU A 352 24.83 -16.91 25.70
C GLU A 352 25.03 -18.05 24.67
N LYS A 353 23.95 -18.69 24.21
CA LYS A 353 23.95 -19.76 23.22
C LYS A 353 23.46 -19.28 21.86
N SER A 354 23.42 -17.96 21.64
CA SER A 354 22.93 -17.32 20.41
C SER A 354 21.47 -17.63 20.08
N ARG A 355 20.64 -17.96 21.08
CA ARG A 355 19.21 -18.21 20.93
C ARG A 355 18.43 -16.96 21.28
N LYS A 356 17.45 -16.60 20.45
CA LYS A 356 16.50 -15.50 20.71
C LYS A 356 15.46 -15.88 21.78
N ASP A 357 15.86 -16.48 22.91
CA ASP A 357 14.94 -17.10 23.87
C ASP A 357 13.95 -16.11 24.50
N GLU A 358 14.34 -14.84 24.68
CA GLU A 358 13.42 -13.80 25.17
C GLU A 358 12.27 -13.55 24.20
N LEU A 359 12.59 -13.41 22.92
CA LEU A 359 11.62 -13.20 21.84
C LEU A 359 10.71 -14.43 21.66
N ARG A 360 11.27 -15.63 21.78
CA ARG A 360 10.50 -16.87 21.66
C ARG A 360 9.52 -17.05 22.83
N ALA A 361 9.84 -16.49 23.99
CA ALA A 361 8.97 -16.47 25.16
C ALA A 361 7.93 -15.33 25.14
N SER A 362 7.88 -14.52 24.07
CA SER A 362 6.90 -13.44 23.92
C SER A 362 5.46 -13.98 23.91
N PRO A 363 4.50 -13.18 24.42
CA PRO A 363 3.10 -13.57 24.44
C PRO A 363 2.59 -13.89 23.02
N LYS A 364 1.76 -14.92 22.92
CA LYS A 364 1.04 -15.26 21.70
C LYS A 364 -0.20 -14.38 21.59
N LEU A 365 -0.39 -13.79 20.42
CA LEU A 365 -1.60 -13.10 20.01
C LEU A 365 -2.37 -14.03 19.07
N GLU A 366 -3.45 -14.61 19.57
CA GLU A 366 -4.36 -15.44 18.78
C GLU A 366 -5.31 -14.53 17.98
N LEU A 367 -5.35 -14.69 16.65
CA LEU A 367 -6.14 -13.78 15.80
C LEU A 367 -7.65 -13.93 15.98
N SER A 368 -8.11 -15.11 16.39
CA SER A 368 -9.51 -15.32 16.81
C SER A 368 -9.88 -14.41 17.99
N SER A 369 -9.06 -14.37 19.03
CA SER A 369 -9.29 -13.51 20.19
C SER A 369 -9.20 -12.03 19.85
N LEU A 370 -8.35 -11.66 18.86
CA LEU A 370 -8.26 -10.30 18.36
C LEU A 370 -9.56 -9.90 17.65
N ARG A 371 -10.07 -10.76 16.76
CA ARG A 371 -11.36 -10.59 16.07
C ARG A 371 -12.52 -10.46 17.06
N ASP A 372 -12.62 -11.36 18.03
CA ASP A 372 -13.67 -11.34 19.04
C ASP A 372 -13.65 -10.05 19.87
N SER A 373 -12.45 -9.57 20.20
CA SER A 373 -12.28 -8.32 20.95
C SER A 373 -12.66 -7.10 20.10
N PHE A 374 -12.33 -7.12 18.81
CA PHE A 374 -12.72 -6.08 17.85
C PHE A 374 -14.24 -6.01 17.72
N LEU A 375 -14.90 -7.13 17.45
CA LEU A 375 -16.36 -7.20 17.30
C LEU A 375 -17.11 -6.71 18.55
N LYS A 376 -16.63 -7.06 19.75
CA LYS A 376 -17.18 -6.53 21.01
C LYS A 376 -17.01 -5.03 21.18
N LEU A 377 -15.89 -4.48 20.70
CA LEU A 377 -15.61 -3.06 20.80
C LEU A 377 -16.50 -2.26 19.83
N SER A 378 -16.66 -2.77 18.60
CA SER A 378 -17.49 -2.14 17.58
C SER A 378 -18.98 -2.30 17.85
N ASN A 379 -19.40 -3.36 18.56
CA ASN A 379 -20.80 -3.60 18.88
C ASN A 379 -20.97 -4.28 20.26
N PRO A 380 -21.18 -3.48 21.34
CA PRO A 380 -21.11 -3.98 22.72
C PRO A 380 -22.22 -4.96 23.12
N ASP A 381 -23.29 -5.07 22.33
CA ASP A 381 -24.44 -5.94 22.59
C ASP A 381 -24.38 -7.32 21.87
N ILE A 382 -23.30 -7.63 21.12
CA ILE A 382 -23.17 -8.92 20.41
C ILE A 382 -22.79 -10.05 21.37
N GLU A 383 -23.65 -11.08 21.49
CA GLU A 383 -23.26 -12.38 22.04
C GLU A 383 -22.39 -13.15 21.03
N LEU A 384 -21.16 -13.51 21.42
CA LEU A 384 -20.12 -14.13 20.56
C LEU A 384 -20.51 -15.49 19.93
N THR A 385 -21.67 -16.04 20.24
CA THR A 385 -22.14 -17.33 19.71
C THR A 385 -22.75 -17.25 18.31
N GLU A 386 -22.98 -16.04 17.76
CA GLU A 386 -23.70 -15.84 16.48
C GLU A 386 -22.97 -14.97 15.44
N VAL A 387 -21.64 -15.03 15.32
CA VAL A 387 -20.94 -14.25 14.28
C VAL A 387 -20.74 -15.07 13.02
N ASN A 388 -21.45 -14.71 11.95
CA ASN A 388 -21.25 -15.26 10.60
C ASN A 388 -20.29 -14.34 9.81
N GLU A 389 -19.49 -14.88 8.89
CA GLU A 389 -18.46 -14.12 8.13
C GLU A 389 -19.01 -12.93 7.30
N ARG A 390 -20.33 -12.83 7.14
CA ARG A 390 -20.99 -11.78 6.36
C ARG A 390 -21.09 -10.43 7.06
N ASP A 391 -20.93 -10.37 8.37
CA ASP A 391 -21.08 -9.11 9.13
C ASP A 391 -19.83 -8.21 9.09
N ILE A 392 -18.79 -8.62 8.34
CA ILE A 392 -17.49 -7.92 8.26
C ILE A 392 -17.40 -7.00 7.02
N ILE A 393 -18.36 -7.05 6.10
CA ILE A 393 -18.28 -6.38 4.78
C ILE A 393 -19.38 -5.32 4.59
N ALA A 394 -19.64 -4.47 5.57
CA ALA A 394 -20.42 -3.25 5.37
C ALA A 394 -19.53 -2.02 5.50
#